data_AF-A0ABC9T3W1-F1
#
_entry.id   AF-A0ABC9T3W1-F1
#
_cell.length_a   1.000
_cell.length_b   1.000
_cell.length_c   1.000
_cell.angle_alpha   90.00
_cell.angle_beta   90.00
_cell.angle_gamma   90.00
#
_symmetry.space_group_name_H-M   'P 1'
#
loop_
_entity.id
_entity.type
_entity.pdbx_description
1 polymer ?
#
loop_
_entity_poly.entity_id
_entity_poly.type
_entity_poly.pdbx_seq_one_letter_code
_entity_poly.pdbx_strand_id
1 'polypeptide(L)'
;MIDLIKQYKETLNQLLVAKEKANAQENERDKKIINGMISDIEDSLKWMRTGKEPGLKRGIERRASYQREVKVNPLLIQRYLRSKETEYEWDKEQKENAITTWEKIQLDDALSTLTKTEKEIFVMYKAGMFTQEEIAEMRGVTRSTVQQNLRRADKKIAQQVNGSLFCMN
;
A
#
# COMPACT_ATOMS: atom_id res chain seq x y z
N MET A 1 -13.35 14.32 -16.34
CA MET A 1 -13.40 15.32 -15.24
C MET A 1 -14.30 16.50 -15.56
N ILE A 2 -14.21 17.11 -16.75
CA ILE A 2 -15.08 18.25 -17.12
C ILE A 2 -16.57 17.85 -17.07
N ASP A 3 -16.92 16.66 -17.54
CA ASP A 3 -18.30 16.15 -17.49
C ASP A 3 -18.81 15.93 -16.06
N LEU A 4 -17.94 15.45 -15.16
CA LEU A 4 -18.29 15.24 -13.75
C LEU A 4 -18.55 16.58 -13.03
N ILE A 5 -17.75 17.60 -13.30
CA ILE A 5 -17.96 18.95 -12.78
C ILE A 5 -19.29 19.52 -13.30
N LYS A 6 -19.66 19.24 -14.55
CA LYS A 6 -20.94 19.67 -15.13
C LYS A 6 -22.12 19.00 -14.40
N GLN A 7 -22.07 17.69 -14.22
CA GLN A 7 -23.09 16.92 -13.49
C GLN A 7 -23.27 17.46 -12.06
N TYR A 8 -22.16 17.72 -11.33
CA TYR A 8 -22.23 18.25 -9.97
C TYR A 8 -22.80 19.68 -9.88
N LYS A 9 -22.64 20.49 -10.94
CA LYS A 9 -23.29 21.81 -11.02
C LYS A 9 -24.79 21.67 -11.26
N GLU A 10 -25.19 20.71 -12.10
CA GLU A 10 -26.60 20.42 -12.36
C GLU A 10 -27.31 19.93 -11.10
N THR A 11 -26.69 19.02 -10.34
CA THR A 11 -27.23 18.56 -9.05
C THR A 11 -27.29 19.68 -8.01
N LEU A 12 -26.28 20.55 -7.95
CA LEU A 12 -26.32 21.73 -7.06
C LEU A 12 -27.52 22.63 -7.38
N ASN A 13 -27.78 22.90 -8.65
CA ASN A 13 -28.94 23.69 -9.07
C ASN A 13 -30.27 23.01 -8.67
N GLN A 14 -30.37 21.69 -8.82
CA GLN A 14 -31.55 20.93 -8.39
C GLN A 14 -31.76 21.03 -6.88
N LEU A 15 -30.69 20.93 -6.08
CA LEU A 15 -30.76 21.07 -4.62
C LEU A 15 -31.16 22.48 -4.18
N LEU A 16 -30.70 23.53 -4.88
CA LEU A 16 -31.12 24.91 -4.61
C LEU A 16 -32.62 25.09 -4.87
N VAL A 17 -33.15 24.52 -5.97
CA VAL A 17 -34.59 24.53 -6.23
C VAL A 17 -35.36 23.74 -5.18
N ALA A 18 -34.84 22.59 -4.74
CA ALA A 18 -35.44 21.81 -3.66
C ALA A 18 -35.46 22.57 -2.32
N LYS A 19 -34.41 23.33 -2.03
CA LYS A 19 -34.30 24.21 -0.86
C LYS A 19 -35.38 25.29 -0.87
N GLU A 20 -35.60 25.96 -2.00
CA GLU A 20 -36.66 26.97 -2.13
C GLU A 20 -38.05 26.37 -1.90
N LYS A 21 -38.31 25.15 -2.41
CA LYS A 21 -39.57 24.43 -2.16
C LYS A 21 -39.74 24.05 -0.69
N ALA A 22 -38.67 23.58 -0.03
CA ALA A 22 -38.69 23.26 1.40
C ALA A 22 -38.88 24.51 2.28
N ASN A 23 -38.39 25.67 1.82
CA ASN A 23 -38.66 26.98 2.44
C ASN A 23 -40.12 27.37 2.35
N ALA A 24 -40.73 27.23 1.17
CA ALA A 24 -42.14 27.52 0.97
C ALA A 24 -43.08 26.60 1.78
N GLN A 25 -42.64 25.37 2.08
CA GLN A 25 -43.40 24.38 2.86
C GLN A 25 -43.11 24.40 4.37
N GLU A 26 -42.29 25.33 4.86
CA GLU A 26 -41.86 25.44 6.27
C GLU A 26 -41.30 24.13 6.89
N ASN A 27 -40.76 23.22 6.08
CA ASN A 27 -40.23 21.94 6.57
C ASN A 27 -38.77 22.05 7.01
N GLU A 28 -38.55 22.33 8.30
CA GLU A 28 -37.22 22.49 8.89
C GLU A 28 -36.31 21.25 8.79
N ARG A 29 -36.89 20.04 8.77
CA ARG A 29 -36.09 18.80 8.64
C ARG A 29 -35.46 18.70 7.24
N ASP A 30 -36.26 18.95 6.21
CA ASP A 30 -35.81 18.88 4.82
C ASP A 30 -34.79 19.97 4.53
N LYS A 31 -34.98 21.19 5.06
CA LYS A 31 -34.00 22.28 4.95
C LYS A 31 -32.63 21.87 5.48
N LYS A 32 -32.58 21.24 6.66
CA LYS A 32 -31.31 20.83 7.28
C LYS A 32 -30.60 19.78 6.43
N ILE A 33 -31.33 18.79 5.92
CA ILE A 33 -30.78 17.73 5.06
C ILE A 33 -30.27 18.34 3.75
N ILE A 34 -31.08 19.17 3.08
CA ILE A 34 -30.71 19.80 1.80
C ILE A 34 -29.50 20.72 1.98
N ASN A 35 -29.41 21.48 3.08
CA ASN A 35 -28.24 22.31 3.37
C ASN A 35 -26.96 21.46 3.55
N GLY A 36 -27.05 20.29 4.19
CA GLY A 36 -25.93 19.34 4.28
C GLY A 36 -25.49 18.87 2.89
N MET A 37 -26.45 18.43 2.07
CA MET A 37 -26.17 17.99 0.69
C MET A 37 -25.55 19.09 -0.17
N ILE A 38 -26.00 20.34 -0.02
CA ILE A 38 -25.41 21.49 -0.72
C ILE A 38 -23.95 21.68 -0.31
N SER A 39 -23.66 21.66 0.99
CA SER A 39 -22.29 21.79 1.51
C SER A 39 -21.37 20.71 0.94
N ASP A 40 -21.82 19.45 0.95
CA ASP A 40 -21.04 18.32 0.44
C ASP A 40 -20.71 18.46 -1.06
N ILE A 41 -21.68 18.92 -1.87
CA ILE A 41 -21.49 19.15 -3.31
C ILE A 41 -20.56 20.34 -3.56
N GLU A 42 -20.69 21.42 -2.79
CA GLU A 42 -19.82 22.59 -2.90
C GLU A 42 -18.37 22.24 -2.55
N ASP A 43 -18.14 21.46 -1.50
CA ASP A 43 -16.82 20.97 -1.12
C ASP A 43 -16.23 20.04 -2.18
N SER A 44 -17.04 19.12 -2.72
CA SER A 44 -16.63 18.24 -3.83
C SER A 44 -16.27 19.02 -5.10
N LEU A 45 -17.06 20.03 -5.46
CA LEU A 45 -16.78 20.92 -6.59
C LEU A 45 -15.48 21.70 -6.38
N LYS A 46 -15.20 22.14 -5.15
CA LYS A 46 -13.97 22.84 -4.82
C LYS A 46 -12.75 21.92 -4.91
N TRP A 47 -12.84 20.67 -4.42
CA TRP A 47 -11.82 19.63 -4.64
C TRP A 47 -11.53 19.46 -6.13
N MET A 48 -12.55 19.20 -6.95
CA MET A 48 -12.38 18.92 -8.37
C MET A 48 -11.81 20.11 -9.16
N ARG A 49 -12.12 21.35 -8.76
CA ARG A 49 -11.61 22.56 -9.44
C ARG A 49 -10.19 22.93 -9.02
N THR A 50 -9.87 22.79 -7.74
CA THR A 50 -8.59 23.26 -7.19
C THR A 50 -7.55 22.17 -7.02
N GLY A 51 -7.98 20.90 -7.06
CA GLY A 51 -7.14 19.74 -6.73
C GLY A 51 -6.69 19.72 -5.27
N LYS A 52 -7.34 20.51 -4.40
CA LYS A 52 -6.96 20.70 -3.00
C LYS A 52 -8.17 20.52 -2.09
N GLU A 53 -7.90 20.03 -0.89
CA GLU A 53 -8.91 19.91 0.14
C GLU A 53 -9.41 21.30 0.61
N PRO A 54 -10.73 21.57 0.56
CA PRO A 54 -11.37 22.74 1.12
C PRO A 54 -11.01 22.90 2.59
N GLY A 55 -10.64 24.12 2.97
CA GLY A 55 -10.26 24.43 4.34
C GLY A 55 -8.76 24.31 4.60
N LEU A 56 -8.02 23.50 3.85
CA LEU A 56 -6.56 23.43 3.97
C LEU A 56 -5.88 24.48 3.10
N LYS A 57 -4.98 25.29 3.71
CA LYS A 57 -4.17 26.29 3.00
C LYS A 57 -3.04 25.67 2.18
N ARG A 58 -2.60 24.46 2.53
CA ARG A 58 -1.50 23.72 1.89
C ARG A 58 -2.06 22.48 1.20
N GLY A 59 -1.59 22.18 -0.02
CA GLY A 59 -1.98 20.96 -0.72
C GLY A 59 -1.19 19.74 -0.26
N ILE A 60 -1.57 18.57 -0.79
CA ILE A 60 -0.98 17.26 -0.43
C ILE A 60 0.51 17.17 -0.78
N GLU A 61 0.99 17.98 -1.71
CA GLU A 61 2.40 18.12 -2.08
C GLU A 61 3.25 18.67 -0.93
N ARG A 62 2.66 19.41 0.02
CA ARG A 62 3.33 19.97 1.20
C ARG A 62 2.72 19.42 2.48
N ARG A 63 2.88 18.11 2.68
CA ARG A 63 2.47 17.40 3.90
C ARG A 63 3.16 17.96 5.15
N ALA A 64 2.41 18.10 6.24
CA ALA A 64 2.94 18.40 7.57
C ALA A 64 3.76 17.21 8.13
N SER A 65 4.58 17.43 9.17
CA SER A 65 5.44 16.39 9.77
C SER A 65 4.65 15.13 10.13
N TYR A 66 3.57 15.30 10.89
CA TYR A 66 2.69 14.20 11.33
C TYR A 66 2.00 13.45 10.16
N GLN A 67 1.84 14.08 8.99
CA GLN A 67 1.29 13.42 7.79
C GLN A 67 2.34 12.60 7.02
N ARG A 68 3.63 12.80 7.33
CA ARG A 68 4.75 12.03 6.78
C ARG A 68 5.17 10.91 7.72
N GLU A 69 4.87 11.04 9.01
CA GLU A 69 5.21 10.07 10.02
C GLU A 69 4.42 8.78 9.82
N VAL A 70 5.15 7.68 9.59
CA VAL A 70 4.58 6.33 9.58
C VAL A 70 4.82 5.72 10.95
N LYS A 71 3.74 5.37 11.65
CA LYS A 71 3.85 4.68 12.94
C LYS A 71 4.40 3.29 12.71
N VAL A 72 5.55 3.01 13.30
CA VAL A 72 6.22 1.70 13.27
C VAL A 72 6.41 1.18 14.69
N ASN A 73 6.37 -0.13 14.87
CA ASN A 73 6.65 -0.74 16.17
C ASN A 73 8.14 -0.51 16.51
N PRO A 74 8.45 0.17 17.62
CA PRO A 74 9.83 0.52 17.98
C PRO A 74 10.72 -0.72 18.17
N LEU A 75 10.16 -1.80 18.71
CA LEU A 75 10.92 -3.04 18.93
C LEU A 75 11.27 -3.73 17.62
N LEU A 76 10.36 -3.71 16.63
CA LEU A 76 10.64 -4.30 15.32
C LEU A 76 11.77 -3.55 14.60
N ILE A 77 11.77 -2.22 14.66
CA ILE A 77 12.80 -1.43 13.98
C ILE A 77 14.14 -1.55 14.69
N GLN A 78 14.16 -1.59 16.03
CA GLN A 78 15.38 -1.83 16.81
C GLN A 78 16.00 -3.20 16.48
N ARG A 79 15.18 -4.26 16.48
CA ARG A 79 15.62 -5.62 16.13
C ARG A 79 16.18 -5.68 14.71
N TYR A 80 15.54 -5.00 13.75
CA TYR A 80 16.04 -4.93 12.38
C TYR A 80 17.37 -4.17 12.27
N LEU A 81 17.52 -3.03 12.94
CA LEU A 81 18.79 -2.28 12.92
C LEU A 81 19.94 -3.13 13.49
N ARG A 82 19.73 -3.73 14.67
CA ARG A 82 20.73 -4.61 15.32
C ARG A 82 21.09 -5.82 14.46
N SER A 83 20.12 -6.37 13.72
CA SER A 83 20.39 -7.46 12.79
C SER A 83 21.29 -7.07 11.60
N LYS A 84 21.36 -5.77 11.28
CA LYS A 84 22.12 -5.22 10.14
C LYS A 84 23.40 -4.48 10.55
N GLU A 85 23.67 -4.36 11.85
CA GLU A 85 24.89 -3.72 12.33
C GLU A 85 26.13 -4.46 11.82
N THR A 86 27.19 -3.69 11.54
CA THR A 86 28.48 -4.28 11.17
C THR A 86 29.05 -4.95 12.41
N GLU A 87 29.51 -6.20 12.28
CA GLU A 87 30.15 -6.89 13.40
C GLU A 87 31.57 -6.37 13.56
N TYR A 88 31.91 -5.95 14.77
CA TYR A 88 33.28 -5.66 15.14
C TYR A 88 33.82 -6.73 16.06
N GLU A 89 35.14 -6.95 16.04
CA GLU A 89 35.81 -7.96 16.88
C GLU A 89 35.59 -7.73 18.40
N TRP A 90 35.28 -6.50 18.80
CA TRP A 90 35.00 -6.13 20.18
C TRP A 90 33.52 -6.20 20.57
N ASP A 91 32.63 -6.58 19.65
CA ASP A 91 31.22 -6.81 19.96
C ASP A 91 31.08 -8.12 20.74
N LYS A 92 30.71 -8.01 22.02
CA LYS A 92 30.57 -9.16 22.93
C LYS A 92 29.20 -9.82 22.87
N GLU A 93 28.22 -9.10 22.32
CA GLU A 93 26.83 -9.56 22.23
C GLU A 93 26.57 -10.24 20.89
N GLN A 94 25.78 -11.31 20.93
CA GLN A 94 25.29 -11.95 19.70
C GLN A 94 24.33 -11.01 18.99
N LYS A 95 24.46 -10.92 17.67
CA LYS A 95 23.51 -10.15 16.85
C LYS A 95 22.09 -10.65 17.04
N GLU A 96 21.17 -9.71 17.19
CA GLU A 96 19.76 -10.02 17.16
C GLU A 96 19.37 -10.48 15.75
N ASN A 97 18.85 -11.70 15.63
CA ASN A 97 18.28 -12.15 14.38
C ASN A 97 16.92 -11.50 14.17
N ALA A 98 16.67 -10.90 13.00
CA ALA A 98 15.38 -10.33 12.65
C ALA A 98 14.24 -11.36 12.67
N ILE A 99 14.57 -12.64 12.42
CA ILE A 99 13.65 -13.77 12.45
C ILE A 99 14.10 -14.79 13.50
N THR A 100 13.14 -15.52 14.04
CA THR A 100 13.35 -16.64 14.97
C THR A 100 13.86 -17.86 14.23
N THR A 101 14.41 -18.83 14.97
CA THR A 101 14.84 -20.12 14.40
C THR A 101 13.68 -20.87 13.74
N TRP A 102 12.47 -20.79 14.30
CA TRP A 102 11.29 -21.41 13.72
C TRP A 102 10.91 -20.78 12.38
N GLU A 103 10.87 -19.44 12.31
CA GLU A 103 10.60 -18.72 11.06
C GLU A 103 11.66 -19.04 9.99
N LYS A 104 12.91 -19.26 10.38
CA LYS A 104 13.97 -19.70 9.45
C LYS A 104 13.68 -21.10 8.89
N ILE A 105 13.26 -22.04 9.74
CA ILE A 105 12.86 -23.39 9.31
C ILE A 105 11.66 -23.32 8.37
N GLN A 106 10.66 -22.48 8.68
CA GLN A 106 9.50 -22.26 7.82
C GLN A 106 9.90 -21.69 6.45
N LEU A 107 10.84 -20.73 6.44
CA LEU A 107 11.34 -20.15 5.19
C LEU A 107 12.12 -21.16 4.35
N ASP A 108 12.98 -21.95 5.00
CA ASP A 108 13.76 -22.99 4.34
C ASP A 108 12.86 -24.09 3.77
N ASP A 109 11.82 -24.50 4.51
CA ASP A 109 10.82 -25.45 4.05
C ASP A 109 10.02 -24.90 2.86
N ALA A 110 9.49 -23.66 2.96
CA ALA A 110 8.73 -23.03 1.89
C ALA A 110 9.52 -22.90 0.57
N LEU A 111 10.83 -22.68 0.66
CA LEU A 111 11.72 -22.52 -0.50
C LEU A 111 12.37 -23.84 -0.96
N SER A 112 12.14 -24.95 -0.26
CA SER A 112 12.83 -26.24 -0.51
C SER A 112 12.51 -26.84 -1.88
N THR A 113 11.32 -26.57 -2.43
CA THR A 113 10.83 -27.13 -3.70
C THR A 113 11.32 -26.37 -4.94
N LEU A 114 11.95 -25.21 -4.74
CA LEU A 114 12.49 -24.39 -5.82
C LEU A 114 13.80 -24.96 -6.35
N THR A 115 13.95 -24.92 -7.68
CA THR A 115 15.27 -25.15 -8.28
C THR A 115 16.22 -24.00 -7.93
N LYS A 116 17.53 -24.22 -8.04
CA LYS A 116 18.55 -23.19 -7.78
C LYS A 116 18.27 -21.89 -8.56
N THR A 117 17.91 -22.01 -9.84
CA THR A 117 17.60 -20.87 -10.72
C THR A 117 16.31 -20.16 -10.30
N GLU A 118 15.25 -20.90 -9.97
CA GLU A 118 13.99 -20.32 -9.49
C GLU A 118 14.19 -19.60 -8.16
N LYS A 119 14.90 -20.22 -7.20
CA LYS A 119 15.19 -19.63 -5.89
C LYS A 119 16.01 -18.35 -6.04
N GLU A 120 17.04 -18.35 -6.88
CA GLU A 120 17.87 -17.18 -7.12
C GLU A 120 17.05 -16.01 -7.71
N ILE A 121 16.29 -16.26 -8.78
CA ILE A 121 15.43 -15.24 -9.40
C ILE A 121 14.36 -14.74 -8.41
N PHE A 122 13.76 -15.65 -7.63
CA PHE A 122 12.78 -15.30 -6.62
C PHE A 122 13.37 -14.41 -5.53
N VAL A 123 14.57 -14.72 -5.02
CA VAL A 123 15.27 -13.92 -4.01
C VAL A 123 15.67 -12.56 -4.57
N MET A 124 16.20 -12.50 -5.80
CA MET A 124 16.53 -11.21 -6.45
C MET A 124 15.30 -10.30 -6.57
N TYR A 125 14.15 -10.87 -6.94
CA TYR A 125 12.91 -10.10 -7.09
C TYR A 125 12.28 -9.72 -5.73
N LYS A 126 12.11 -10.68 -4.82
CA LYS A 126 11.35 -10.50 -3.56
C LYS A 126 12.17 -9.93 -2.41
N ALA A 127 13.46 -10.26 -2.32
CA ALA A 127 14.33 -9.74 -1.27
C ALA A 127 15.23 -8.60 -1.78
N GLY A 128 15.76 -8.75 -3.00
CA GLY A 128 16.61 -7.75 -3.65
C GLY A 128 15.86 -6.55 -4.22
N MET A 129 14.53 -6.63 -4.39
CA MET A 129 13.68 -5.58 -4.96
C MET A 129 14.09 -5.16 -6.38
N PHE A 130 14.77 -6.03 -7.13
CA PHE A 130 15.10 -5.78 -8.53
C PHE A 130 13.88 -5.96 -9.43
N THR A 131 13.82 -5.18 -10.50
CA THR A 131 12.82 -5.34 -11.57
C THR A 131 13.09 -6.62 -12.38
N GLN A 132 12.08 -7.12 -13.10
CA GLN A 132 12.25 -8.31 -13.94
C GLN A 132 13.25 -8.07 -15.08
N GLU A 133 13.30 -6.84 -15.57
CA GLU A 133 14.24 -6.35 -16.58
C GLU A 133 15.68 -6.36 -16.07
N GLU A 134 15.95 -5.81 -14.88
CA GLU A 134 17.28 -5.83 -14.27
C GLU A 134 17.76 -7.27 -14.00
N ILE A 135 16.86 -8.14 -13.51
CA ILE A 135 17.19 -9.56 -13.30
C ILE A 135 17.49 -10.25 -14.63
N ALA A 136 16.72 -9.95 -15.68
CA ALA A 136 16.93 -10.51 -17.00
C ALA A 136 18.30 -10.12 -17.57
N GLU A 137 18.68 -8.85 -17.43
CA GLU A 137 20.00 -8.33 -17.82
C GLU A 137 21.14 -8.98 -17.02
N MET A 138 21.05 -9.01 -15.68
CA MET A 138 22.05 -9.64 -14.81
C MET A 138 22.24 -11.13 -15.12
N ARG A 139 21.20 -11.81 -15.60
CA ARG A 139 21.21 -13.26 -15.88
C ARG A 139 21.42 -13.59 -17.36
N GLY A 140 21.45 -12.59 -18.25
CA GLY A 140 21.55 -12.82 -19.69
C GLY A 140 20.38 -13.61 -20.28
N VAL A 141 19.16 -13.46 -19.72
CA VAL A 141 17.94 -14.14 -20.18
C VAL A 141 16.88 -13.12 -20.59
N THR A 142 15.79 -13.57 -21.19
CA THR A 142 14.66 -12.67 -21.50
C THR A 142 13.84 -12.37 -20.25
N ARG A 143 13.19 -11.20 -20.22
CA ARG A 143 12.19 -10.86 -19.18
C ARG A 143 11.09 -11.92 -19.05
N SER A 144 10.64 -12.49 -20.18
CA SER A 144 9.62 -13.55 -20.19
C SER A 144 10.09 -14.80 -19.43
N THR A 145 11.36 -15.16 -19.55
CA THR A 145 11.98 -16.26 -18.80
C THR A 145 11.95 -15.97 -17.29
N VAL A 146 12.32 -14.76 -16.87
CA VAL A 146 12.25 -14.32 -15.47
C VAL A 146 10.82 -14.39 -14.94
N GLN A 147 9.86 -13.85 -15.70
CA GLN A 147 8.44 -13.90 -15.35
C GLN A 147 7.92 -15.33 -15.18
N GLN A 148 8.31 -16.24 -16.07
CA GLN A 148 7.88 -17.64 -15.98
C GLN A 148 8.50 -18.34 -14.76
N ASN A 149 9.77 -18.08 -14.46
CA ASN A 149 10.42 -18.61 -13.25
C ASN A 149 9.75 -18.10 -11.97
N LEU A 150 9.39 -16.82 -11.90
CA LEU A 150 8.66 -16.26 -10.76
C LEU A 150 7.28 -16.92 -10.59
N ARG A 151 6.51 -17.08 -11.67
CA ARG A 151 5.20 -17.75 -11.62
C ARG A 151 5.31 -19.20 -11.14
N ARG A 152 6.34 -19.93 -11.60
CA ARG A 152 6.59 -21.31 -11.14
C ARG A 152 6.97 -21.33 -9.66
N ALA A 153 7.84 -20.41 -9.23
CA ALA A 153 8.24 -20.30 -7.85
C ALA A 153 7.05 -20.00 -6.93
N ASP A 154 6.21 -19.02 -7.27
CA ASP A 154 5.00 -18.69 -6.51
C ASP A 154 4.06 -19.90 -6.39
N LYS A 155 3.85 -20.65 -7.48
CA LYS A 155 3.01 -21.86 -7.46
C LYS A 155 3.59 -22.95 -6.55
N LYS A 156 4.90 -23.20 -6.62
CA LYS A 156 5.58 -24.22 -5.82
C LYS A 156 5.57 -23.87 -4.34
N ILE A 157 5.87 -22.61 -4.00
CA ILE A 157 5.81 -22.11 -2.62
C ILE A 157 4.39 -22.24 -2.08
N ALA A 158 3.37 -21.81 -2.83
CA ALA A 158 1.98 -21.91 -2.38
C ALA A 158 1.56 -23.35 -2.11
N GLN A 159 1.99 -24.30 -2.94
CA GLN A 159 1.75 -25.72 -2.73
C GLN A 159 2.47 -26.24 -1.47
N GLN A 160 3.73 -25.87 -1.28
CA GLN A 160 4.53 -26.28 -0.12
C GLN A 160 3.94 -25.72 1.18
N VAL A 161 3.60 -24.44 1.21
CA VAL A 161 3.02 -23.78 2.38
C VAL A 161 1.69 -24.42 2.79
N ASN A 162 0.85 -24.80 1.82
CA ASN A 162 -0.44 -25.45 2.11
C ASN A 162 -0.30 -26.93 2.54
N GLY A 163 0.76 -27.61 2.10
CA GLY A 163 0.97 -29.04 2.38
C GLY A 163 1.92 -29.33 3.55
N SER A 164 2.70 -28.32 3.98
CA SER A 164 3.75 -28.49 4.97
C SER A 164 3.26 -28.30 6.39
N LEU A 165 3.58 -29.26 7.25
CA LEU A 165 3.32 -29.19 8.69
C LEU A 165 4.05 -28.02 9.36
N PHE A 166 5.16 -27.55 8.80
CA PHE A 166 5.91 -26.43 9.34
C PHE A 166 5.23 -25.09 9.06
N CYS A 167 4.43 -25.00 7.98
CA CYS A 167 3.80 -23.77 7.53
C CYS A 167 2.30 -23.69 7.85
N MET A 168 1.71 -24.73 8.45
CA MET A 168 0.34 -24.70 8.95
C MET A 168 0.26 -23.88 10.25
N ASN A 169 -0.62 -22.88 10.27
CA ASN A 169 -1.03 -22.15 11.48
C ASN A 169 -2.43 -22.58 11.90
#